data_AF-A0A2V9L7H5-F1
#
_entry.id   AF-A0A2V9L7H5-F1
#
_cell.length_a   1.000
_cell.length_b   1.000
_cell.length_c   1.000
_cell.angle_alpha   90.00
_cell.angle_beta   90.00
_cell.angle_gamma   90.00
#
_symmetry.space_group_name_H-M   'P 1'
#
loop_
_entity.id
_entity.type
_entity.pdbx_description
1 polymer ?
#
loop_
_entity_poly.entity_id
_entity_poly.type
_entity_poly.pdbx_seq_one_letter_code
_entity_poly.pdbx_strand_id
1 'polypeptide(L)' 'MSGVARRLWQGWKRVAKKIGDLQARVLLGVFYFVLVWPFALAVKWVSDPLAIRPGTQRGWRAKVSGAGEGLERARRQF' A
#
# COMPACT_ATOMS: atom_id res chain seq x y z
N MET A 1 -26.05 -45.24 -13.72
CA MET A 1 -26.08 -43.77 -13.93
C MET A 1 -24.92 -43.40 -14.85
N SER A 2 -25.24 -42.89 -16.03
CA SER A 2 -24.39 -42.79 -17.21
C SER A 2 -23.08 -42.01 -16.99
N GLY A 3 -21.94 -42.59 -17.40
CA GLY A 3 -20.60 -42.00 -17.25
C GLY A 3 -20.41 -40.62 -17.89
N VAL A 4 -21.32 -40.24 -18.78
CA VAL A 4 -21.39 -38.91 -19.43
C VAL A 4 -21.71 -37.81 -18.41
N ALA A 5 -22.69 -38.01 -17.53
CA ALA A 5 -23.05 -37.05 -16.49
C ALA A 5 -21.88 -36.82 -15.52
N ARG A 6 -21.13 -37.89 -15.21
CA ARG A 6 -19.93 -37.81 -14.38
C ARG A 6 -18.81 -36.99 -15.04
N ARG A 7 -18.60 -37.13 -16.36
CA ARG A 7 -17.60 -36.34 -17.10
C ARG A 7 -17.98 -34.86 -17.17
N LEU A 8 -19.24 -34.54 -17.47
CA LEU A 8 -19.73 -33.16 -17.45
C LEU A 8 -19.59 -32.52 -16.07
N TRP A 9 -19.93 -33.25 -15.01
CA TRP A 9 -19.76 -32.78 -13.63
C TRP A 9 -18.30 -32.50 -13.26
N GLN A 10 -17.37 -33.37 -13.69
CA GLN A 10 -15.94 -33.17 -13.45
C GLN A 10 -15.40 -31.96 -14.23
N GLY A 11 -15.86 -31.75 -15.47
CA GLY A 11 -15.54 -30.56 -16.25
C GLY A 11 -16.05 -29.28 -15.60
N TRP A 12 -17.33 -29.29 -15.19
CA TRP A 12 -17.98 -28.16 -14.50
C TRP A 12 -17.24 -27.76 -13.23
N LYS A 13 -16.84 -28.72 -12.39
CA LYS A 13 -16.06 -28.43 -11.17
C LYS A 13 -14.74 -27.72 -11.44
N ARG A 14 -14.05 -28.02 -12.54
CA ARG A 14 -12.80 -27.31 -12.91
C ARG A 14 -13.08 -25.86 -13.28
N VAL A 15 -14.17 -25.61 -14.01
CA VAL A 15 -14.60 -24.26 -14.38
C VAL A 15 -15.00 -23.47 -13.12
N ALA A 16 -15.82 -24.08 -12.25
CA ALA A 16 -16.23 -23.49 -10.99
C ALA A 16 -15.04 -23.14 -10.08
N LYS A 17 -14.02 -24.01 -10.00
CA LYS A 17 -12.80 -23.72 -9.23
C LYS A 17 -12.05 -22.49 -9.76
N LYS A 18 -11.88 -22.37 -11.08
CA LYS A 18 -11.21 -21.21 -11.69
C LYS A 18 -11.96 -19.90 -11.42
N ILE A 19 -13.28 -19.93 -11.52
CA ILE A 19 -14.14 -18.78 -11.22
C ILE A 19 -14.06 -18.43 -9.73
N GLY A 20 -14.10 -19.43 -8.86
CA GLY A 20 -13.94 -19.26 -7.41
C GLY A 20 -12.61 -18.63 -7.04
N ASP A 21 -11.49 -19.06 -7.64
CA ASP A 21 -10.18 -18.47 -7.38
C ASP A 21 -10.11 -17.01 -7.83
N LEU A 22 -10.71 -16.67 -8.98
CA LEU A 22 -10.80 -15.28 -9.44
C LEU A 22 -11.66 -14.45 -8.49
N GLN A 23 -12.82 -14.96 -8.11
CA GLN A 23 -13.75 -14.29 -7.21
C GLN A 23 -13.14 -14.07 -5.82
N ALA A 24 -12.41 -15.06 -5.29
CA ALA A 24 -11.68 -14.96 -4.03
C ALA A 24 -10.58 -13.89 -4.10
N ARG A 25 -9.80 -13.84 -5.19
CA ARG A 25 -8.78 -12.79 -5.39
C ARG A 25 -9.39 -11.40 -5.49
N VAL A 26 -10.49 -11.26 -6.23
CA VAL A 26 -11.21 -9.99 -6.34
C VAL A 26 -11.74 -9.56 -4.97
N LEU A 27 -12.40 -10.47 -4.25
CA LEU A 27 -12.93 -10.18 -2.92
C LEU A 27 -11.83 -9.79 -1.94
N LEU A 28 -10.70 -10.52 -1.96
CA LEU A 28 -9.52 -10.21 -1.16
C LEU A 28 -8.94 -8.84 -1.51
N GLY A 29 -8.81 -8.53 -2.80
CA GLY A 29 -8.31 -7.25 -3.27
C GLY A 29 -9.22 -6.08 -2.86
N VAL A 30 -10.53 -6.24 -3.02
CA VAL A 30 -11.52 -5.23 -2.58
C VAL A 30 -11.47 -5.06 -1.07
N PHE A 31 -11.44 -6.14 -0.30
CA PHE A 31 -11.36 -6.10 1.17
C PHE A 31 -10.08 -5.40 1.64
N TYR A 32 -8.93 -5.77 1.06
CA TYR A 32 -7.65 -5.14 1.33
C TYR A 32 -7.70 -3.63 1.01
N PHE A 33 -8.26 -3.26 -0.14
CA PHE A 33 -8.38 -1.87 -0.52
C PHE A 33 -9.29 -1.09 0.44
N VAL A 34 -10.46 -1.63 0.81
CA VAL A 34 -11.37 -0.99 1.77
C VAL A 34 -10.73 -0.80 3.14
N LEU A 35 -9.85 -1.70 3.58
CA LEU A 35 -9.13 -1.56 4.85
C LEU A 35 -7.97 -0.56 4.77
N VAL A 36 -7.16 -0.62 3.72
CA VAL A 36 -5.92 0.17 3.61
C VAL A 36 -6.18 1.58 3.08
N TRP A 37 -7.15 1.75 2.18
CA TRP A 37 -7.51 3.03 1.58
C TRP A 37 -7.88 4.13 2.58
N PRO A 38 -8.71 3.92 3.62
CA PRO A 38 -9.02 4.96 4.60
C PRO A 38 -7.78 5.40 5.39
N PHE A 39 -6.86 4.47 5.68
CA PHE A 39 -5.59 4.81 6.32
C PHE A 39 -4.68 5.63 5.38
N ALA A 40 -4.58 5.23 4.12
CA ALA A 40 -3.82 5.97 3.11
C ALA A 40 -4.38 7.38 2.90
N LEU A 41 -5.71 7.53 2.89
CA LEU A 41 -6.36 8.84 2.87
C LEU A 41 -6.06 9.62 4.14
N ALA A 42 -6.23 9.05 5.32
CA ALA A 42 -5.94 9.75 6.58
C ALA A 42 -4.50 10.30 6.62
N VAL A 43 -3.51 9.47 6.26
CA VAL A 43 -2.10 9.88 6.19
C VAL A 43 -1.89 10.98 5.14
N LYS A 44 -2.48 10.84 3.95
CA LYS A 44 -2.41 11.86 2.89
C LYS A 44 -3.01 13.20 3.32
N TRP A 45 -4.05 13.19 4.16
CA TRP A 45 -4.73 14.40 4.62
C TRP A 45 -3.96 15.08 5.77
N VAL A 46 -3.39 14.30 6.69
CA VAL A 46 -2.64 14.81 7.85
C VAL A 46 -1.22 15.23 7.48
N SER A 47 -0.55 14.45 6.64
CA SER A 47 0.84 14.67 6.25
C SER A 47 0.92 14.96 4.76
N ASP A 48 1.73 15.95 4.37
CA ASP A 48 2.16 16.13 2.98
C ASP A 48 3.58 15.59 2.81
N PRO A 49 3.79 14.25 2.88
CA PRO A 49 5.13 13.65 2.83
C PRO A 49 5.84 13.92 1.51
N LEU A 50 5.09 14.26 0.46
CA LEU A 50 5.60 14.53 -0.88
C LEU A 50 5.67 16.04 -1.19
N ALA A 51 5.36 16.93 -0.23
CA ALA A 51 5.36 18.38 -0.41
C ALA A 51 4.60 18.87 -1.67
N ILE A 52 3.53 18.17 -2.05
CA ILE A 52 2.78 18.41 -3.29
C ILE A 52 1.88 19.65 -3.13
N ARG A 53 1.42 19.94 -1.91
CA ARG A 53 0.49 21.05 -1.67
C ARG A 53 1.14 22.41 -1.94
N PRO A 54 0.38 23.40 -2.45
CA PRO A 54 0.86 24.77 -2.55
C PRO A 54 1.03 25.33 -1.13
N GLY A 55 2.26 25.66 -0.75
CA GLY A 55 2.62 26.17 0.58
C GLY A 55 3.57 25.29 1.38
N THR A 56 3.78 24.02 0.99
CA THR A 56 4.80 23.16 1.61
C THR A 56 6.18 23.53 1.08
N GLN A 57 7.21 23.61 1.95
CA GLN A 57 8.58 23.89 1.50
C GLN A 57 9.07 22.80 0.55
N ARG A 58 9.29 23.18 -0.72
CA ARG A 58 9.83 22.32 -1.77
C ARG A 58 11.34 22.52 -1.88
N GLY A 59 12.08 21.44 -2.11
CA GLY A 59 13.54 21.48 -2.29
C GLY A 59 14.35 21.17 -1.03
N TRP A 60 15.61 21.58 -1.01
CA TRP A 60 16.55 21.29 0.07
C TRP A 60 16.09 21.97 1.38
N ARG A 61 15.73 21.18 2.39
CA ARG A 61 15.33 21.71 3.70
C ARG A 61 16.56 22.31 4.37
N ALA A 62 16.48 23.59 4.73
CA ALA A 62 17.50 24.22 5.56
C ALA A 62 17.58 23.43 6.87
N LYS A 63 18.75 22.84 7.15
CA LYS A 63 19.00 22.15 8.41
C LYS A 63 18.98 23.22 9.49
N VAL A 64 18.08 23.10 10.45
CA VAL A 64 18.07 23.97 11.64
C VAL A 64 19.25 23.56 12.52
N SER A 65 20.47 23.93 12.10
CA SER A 65 21.63 23.91 12.98
C SER A 65 21.58 25.18 13.80
N GLY A 66 21.35 25.05 15.11
CA GLY A 66 21.56 26.16 16.03
C GLY A 66 22.95 26.75 15.78
N ALA A 67 23.00 28.05 15.49
CA ALA A 67 24.24 28.75 15.20
C ALA A 67 25.21 28.55 16.37
N GLY A 68 26.24 27.73 16.18
CA GLY A 68 27.26 27.40 17.20
C GLY A 68 27.43 25.91 17.53
N GLU A 69 26.43 25.05 17.30
CA GLU A 69 26.54 23.64 17.74
C GLU A 69 27.42 22.76 16.82
N GLY A 70 27.56 23.11 15.54
CA GLY A 70 28.26 22.28 14.56
C GLY A 70 29.76 22.16 14.83
N LEU A 71 30.42 23.29 15.10
CA LEU A 71 31.86 23.34 15.39
C LEU A 71 32.18 22.71 16.74
N GLU A 72 31.35 22.99 17.76
CA GLU A 72 31.48 22.44 19.12
C GLU A 72 31.27 20.91 19.14
N ARG A 73 30.30 20.36 18.40
CA ARG A 73 30.15 18.90 18.28
C ARG A 73 31.32 18.24 17.55
N ALA A 74 31.82 18.86 16.48
CA ALA A 74 32.95 18.33 15.72
C ALA A 74 34.23 18.23 16.56
N ARG A 75 34.45 19.18 17.48
CA ARG A 75 35.58 19.16 18.43
C ARG A 75 35.49 18.05 19.49
N ARG A 76 34.31 17.51 19.77
CA ARG A 76 34.08 16.45 20.79
C ARG A 76 34.04 15.04 20.22
N GLN A 77 34.25 14.88 18.91
CA GLN A 77 34.09 13.59 18.22
C GLN A 77 35.33 12.68 18.32
N PHE A 78 36.46 13.20 18.82
CA PHE A 78 37.70 12.45 19.06
C PHE A 78 38.08 12.50 20.54
#